data_AF-K2QI18-F1
#
_entry.id   AF-K2QI18-F1
#
_cell.length_a   1.000
_cell.length_b   1.000
_cell.length_c   1.000
_cell.angle_alpha   90.00
_cell.angle_beta   90.00
_cell.angle_gamma   90.00
#
_symmetry.space_group_name_H-M   'P 1'
#
loop_
_entity.id
_entity.type
_entity.pdbx_description
1 polymer ?
#
loop_
_entity_poly.entity_id
_entity_poly.type
_entity_poly.pdbx_seq_one_letter_code
_entity_poly.pdbx_strand_id
1 'polypeptide(L)'
;MLAEINSGGGVSLIDNVDGTVSLASEDGTPLGTIAKTAVTDNTDGTYTIDNGNGTPVAIDTNAGSLGFDNSTNGFTSTNVQGALEEIKSQLDGTTDILVDNGDGTFTHTAVDGAEVIMDANTTSLTVTDGVYNFTNGVGTTIATIDTNASASGYDGSTRWLFKWSFND
;
A
#
# COMPACT_ATOMS: atom_id res chain seq x y z
N MET A 1 38.01 -37.90 47.76
CA MET A 1 37.51 -37.69 49.13
C MET A 1 36.26 -36.85 48.99
N LEU A 2 35.07 -37.48 48.99
CA LEU A 2 33.82 -36.72 49.12
C LEU A 2 33.76 -36.25 50.58
N ALA A 3 33.60 -34.95 50.80
CA ALA A 3 33.33 -34.44 52.13
C ALA A 3 31.93 -34.92 52.54
N GLU A 4 31.85 -35.88 53.46
CA GLU A 4 30.61 -36.18 54.15
C GLU A 4 30.25 -34.96 55.01
N ILE A 5 29.07 -34.39 54.78
CA ILE A 5 28.57 -33.29 55.58
C ILE A 5 28.10 -33.90 56.91
N ASN A 6 28.86 -33.65 57.97
CA ASN A 6 28.53 -34.10 59.33
C ASN A 6 27.09 -33.72 59.67
N SER A 7 26.31 -34.66 60.25
CA SER A 7 24.95 -34.39 60.68
C SER A 7 24.96 -33.31 61.77
N GLY A 8 24.53 -32.11 61.39
CA GLY A 8 24.52 -30.93 62.26
C GLY A 8 25.15 -29.68 61.65
N GLY A 9 25.92 -29.78 60.55
CA GLY A 9 26.35 -28.60 59.80
C GLY A 9 25.19 -28.06 58.96
N GLY A 10 24.77 -26.82 59.20
CA GLY A 10 23.69 -26.21 58.43
C GLY A 10 24.04 -26.12 56.94
N VAL A 11 23.07 -26.32 56.06
CA VAL A 11 23.20 -25.99 54.63
C VAL A 11 22.17 -24.95 54.26
N SER A 12 22.55 -24.02 53.39
CA SER A 12 21.67 -22.96 52.89
C SER A 12 21.70 -22.91 51.37
N LEU A 13 20.60 -22.48 50.77
CA LEU A 13 20.56 -22.13 49.35
C LEU A 13 20.81 -20.63 49.23
N ILE A 14 21.77 -20.27 48.38
CA ILE A 14 22.14 -18.89 48.09
C ILE A 14 21.78 -18.60 46.65
N ASP A 15 20.94 -17.59 46.45
CA ASP A 15 20.75 -16.96 45.15
C ASP A 15 21.89 -15.98 44.91
N ASN A 16 22.73 -16.27 43.91
CA ASN A 16 23.92 -15.47 43.60
C ASN A 16 23.59 -14.21 42.79
N VAL A 17 22.32 -14.03 42.36
CA VAL A 17 21.84 -12.89 41.57
C VAL A 17 22.54 -12.76 40.20
N ASP A 18 23.28 -13.78 39.79
CA ASP A 18 24.03 -13.86 38.52
C ASP A 18 23.45 -14.90 37.55
N GLY A 19 22.25 -15.40 37.85
CA GLY A 19 21.66 -16.51 37.10
C GLY A 19 22.06 -17.89 37.61
N THR A 20 22.71 -18.00 38.77
CA THR A 20 22.98 -19.29 39.42
C THR A 20 22.39 -19.38 40.84
N VAL A 21 22.27 -20.60 41.35
CA VAL A 21 21.95 -20.90 42.75
C VAL A 21 23.01 -21.86 43.28
N SER A 22 23.54 -21.55 44.47
CA SER A 22 24.50 -22.42 45.14
C SER A 22 23.90 -23.06 46.39
N LEU A 23 24.20 -24.34 46.58
CA LEU A 23 24.12 -24.95 47.92
C LEU A 23 25.40 -24.56 48.64
N ALA A 24 25.30 -23.96 49.82
CA ALA A 24 26.45 -23.56 50.63
C ALA A 24 26.44 -24.24 51.99
N SER A 25 27.63 -24.51 52.54
CA SER A 25 27.80 -24.90 53.94
C SER A 25 27.51 -23.73 54.87
N GLU A 26 27.46 -24.02 56.17
CA GLU A 26 27.16 -23.06 57.23
C GLU A 26 28.10 -21.83 57.27
N ASP A 27 29.33 -21.99 56.81
CA ASP A 27 30.31 -20.90 56.68
C ASP A 27 30.16 -20.06 55.40
N GLY A 28 29.16 -20.37 54.56
CA GLY A 28 28.91 -19.72 53.28
C GLY A 28 29.72 -20.26 52.11
N THR A 29 30.54 -21.31 52.30
CA THR A 29 31.31 -21.91 51.20
C THR A 29 30.38 -22.65 50.23
N PRO A 30 30.42 -22.39 48.91
CA PRO A 30 29.64 -23.13 47.93
C PRO A 30 30.07 -24.60 47.86
N LEU A 31 29.12 -25.50 48.09
CA LEU A 31 29.25 -26.95 47.99
C LEU A 31 28.86 -27.48 46.61
N GLY A 32 28.04 -26.70 45.89
CA GLY A 32 27.65 -26.96 44.51
C GLY A 32 26.88 -25.78 43.96
N THR A 33 27.03 -25.52 42.67
CA THR A 33 26.37 -24.40 41.99
C THR A 33 25.72 -24.92 40.72
N ILE A 34 24.47 -24.52 40.50
CA ILE A 34 23.71 -24.82 39.29
C ILE A 34 23.23 -23.53 38.64
N ALA A 35 23.12 -23.53 37.31
CA ALA A 35 22.49 -22.42 36.59
C ALA A 35 20.98 -22.43 36.82
N LYS A 36 20.40 -21.23 36.94
CA LYS A 36 18.98 -20.98 36.74
C LYS A 36 18.68 -21.07 35.24
N THR A 37 17.40 -21.18 34.91
CA THR A 37 16.98 -21.02 33.52
C THR A 37 17.41 -19.66 32.97
N ALA A 38 18.05 -19.65 31.81
CA ALA A 38 18.48 -18.45 31.10
C ALA A 38 17.78 -18.37 29.74
N VAL A 39 17.51 -17.13 29.29
CA VAL A 39 17.02 -16.83 27.94
C VAL A 39 18.11 -16.03 27.23
N THR A 40 18.54 -16.50 26.06
CA THR A 40 19.51 -15.81 25.20
C THR A 40 18.79 -15.32 23.96
N ASP A 41 18.90 -14.02 23.66
CA ASP A 41 18.50 -13.43 22.37
C ASP A 41 19.64 -13.62 21.36
N ASN A 42 19.36 -14.27 20.25
CA ASN A 42 20.35 -14.55 19.21
C ASN A 42 20.42 -13.43 18.16
N THR A 43 19.64 -12.36 18.30
CA THR A 43 19.59 -11.16 17.44
C THR A 43 19.11 -11.41 16.00
N ASP A 44 18.63 -12.61 15.72
CA ASP A 44 18.09 -13.04 14.43
C ASP A 44 16.59 -13.39 14.52
N GLY A 45 15.91 -12.94 15.58
CA GLY A 45 14.52 -13.29 15.86
C GLY A 45 14.34 -14.66 16.53
N THR A 46 15.43 -15.38 16.84
CA THR A 46 15.39 -16.60 17.65
C THR A 46 15.88 -16.36 19.08
N TYR A 47 15.34 -17.14 20.01
CA TYR A 47 15.70 -17.13 21.42
C TYR A 47 16.00 -18.54 21.89
N THR A 48 17.01 -18.70 22.74
CA THR A 48 17.38 -19.99 23.33
C THR A 48 17.09 -19.98 24.82
N ILE A 49 16.26 -20.92 25.27
CA ILE A 49 15.98 -21.19 26.68
C ILE A 49 16.81 -22.40 27.11
N ASP A 50 17.78 -22.17 27.98
CA ASP A 50 18.55 -23.22 28.62
C ASP A 50 18.12 -23.34 30.09
N ASN A 51 17.57 -24.49 30.48
CA ASN A 51 17.14 -24.78 31.85
C ASN A 51 18.16 -25.63 32.63
N GLY A 52 19.38 -25.78 32.09
CA GLY A 52 20.47 -26.54 32.70
C GLY A 52 20.20 -28.05 32.77
N ASN A 53 19.17 -28.57 32.09
CA ASN A 53 18.76 -29.97 32.17
C ASN A 53 18.53 -30.61 30.79
N GLY A 54 19.60 -30.62 29.97
CA GLY A 54 19.61 -31.29 28.68
C GLY A 54 19.75 -30.33 27.52
N THR A 55 19.06 -30.60 26.41
CA THR A 55 19.14 -29.78 25.19
C THR A 55 18.32 -28.50 25.37
N PRO A 56 18.89 -27.31 25.07
CA PRO A 56 18.14 -26.06 25.10
C PRO A 56 16.94 -26.05 24.15
N VAL A 57 15.92 -25.29 24.51
CA VAL A 57 14.73 -25.07 23.66
C VAL A 57 14.93 -23.79 22.86
N ALA A 58 14.73 -23.87 21.54
CA ALA A 58 14.72 -22.70 20.67
C ALA A 58 13.28 -22.22 20.46
N ILE A 59 13.08 -20.90 20.55
CA ILE A 59 11.87 -20.21 20.16
C ILE A 59 12.23 -19.35 18.95
N ASP A 60 11.50 -19.53 17.85
CA ASP A 60 11.69 -18.72 16.64
C ASP A 60 10.48 -17.81 16.44
N THR A 61 10.73 -16.51 16.37
CA THR A 61 9.70 -15.47 16.18
C THR A 61 9.69 -14.88 14.78
N ASN A 62 10.53 -15.38 13.87
CA ASN A 62 10.53 -14.96 12.47
C ASN A 62 9.22 -15.35 11.79
N ALA A 63 8.70 -14.47 10.92
CA ALA A 63 7.43 -14.67 10.22
C ALA A 63 7.36 -15.99 9.42
N GLY A 64 8.49 -16.48 8.90
CA GLY A 64 8.56 -17.76 8.19
C GLY A 64 8.35 -18.99 9.09
N SER A 65 8.62 -18.86 10.38
CA SER A 65 8.53 -19.93 11.38
C SER A 65 7.23 -19.87 12.18
N LEU A 66 6.52 -18.73 12.14
CA LEU A 66 5.22 -18.57 12.76
C LEU A 66 4.13 -19.15 11.86
N GLY A 67 3.45 -20.19 12.36
CA GLY A 67 2.30 -20.78 11.67
C GLY A 67 1.16 -19.77 11.46
N PHE A 68 0.46 -19.93 10.34
CA PHE A 68 -0.69 -19.13 9.96
C PHE A 68 -1.88 -20.04 9.69
N ASP A 69 -3.02 -19.73 10.30
CA ASP A 69 -4.28 -20.45 10.07
C ASP A 69 -5.01 -19.84 8.87
N ASN A 70 -5.05 -20.60 7.77
CA ASN A 70 -5.72 -20.22 6.53
C ASN A 70 -7.09 -20.91 6.34
N SER A 71 -7.64 -21.54 7.37
CA SER A 71 -8.86 -22.36 7.25
C SER A 71 -10.14 -21.59 6.86
N THR A 72 -10.15 -20.27 7.01
CA THR A 72 -11.35 -19.43 6.80
C THR A 72 -11.19 -18.29 5.80
N ASN A 73 -9.98 -18.03 5.30
CA ASN A 73 -9.67 -16.83 4.51
C ASN A 73 -9.32 -17.10 3.05
N GLY A 74 -9.22 -18.37 2.64
CA GLY A 74 -8.93 -18.74 1.25
C GLY A 74 -7.48 -18.56 0.83
N PHE A 75 -6.58 -18.22 1.75
CA PHE A 75 -5.15 -18.18 1.47
C PHE A 75 -4.58 -19.60 1.36
N THR A 76 -3.51 -19.75 0.60
CA THR A 76 -2.79 -21.04 0.50
C THR A 76 -1.60 -21.14 1.45
N SER A 77 -1.15 -19.99 1.94
CA SER A 77 -0.01 -19.85 2.85
C SER A 77 -0.24 -20.52 4.21
N THR A 78 0.81 -21.13 4.76
CA THR A 78 0.77 -21.85 6.06
C THR A 78 1.60 -21.17 7.15
N ASN A 79 2.33 -20.11 6.81
CA ASN A 79 3.08 -19.27 7.75
C ASN A 79 2.81 -17.79 7.48
N VAL A 80 3.20 -16.94 8.44
CA VAL A 80 2.95 -15.50 8.37
C VAL A 80 3.68 -14.87 7.17
N GLN A 81 4.91 -15.29 6.88
CA GLN A 81 5.67 -14.76 5.74
C GLN A 81 4.96 -15.00 4.40
N GLY A 82 4.51 -16.22 4.15
CA GLY A 82 3.79 -16.57 2.93
C GLY A 82 2.48 -15.79 2.82
N ALA A 83 1.74 -15.63 3.91
CA ALA A 83 0.48 -14.88 3.90
C ALA A 83 0.71 -13.40 3.52
N LEU A 84 1.81 -12.79 3.98
CA LEU A 84 2.19 -11.43 3.60
C LEU A 84 2.59 -11.34 2.12
N GLU A 85 3.30 -12.32 1.59
CA GLU A 85 3.67 -12.40 0.18
C GLU A 85 2.45 -12.58 -0.73
N GLU A 86 1.49 -13.40 -0.29
CA GLU A 86 0.21 -13.61 -0.99
C GLU A 86 -0.61 -12.30 -1.04
N ILE A 87 -0.73 -11.59 0.08
CA ILE A 87 -1.37 -10.25 0.12
C ILE A 87 -0.64 -9.27 -0.78
N LYS A 88 0.69 -9.23 -0.73
CA LYS A 88 1.49 -8.35 -1.59
C LYS A 88 1.18 -8.63 -3.06
N SER A 89 1.16 -9.90 -3.47
CA SER A 89 0.85 -10.29 -4.85
C SER A 89 -0.56 -9.88 -5.26
N GLN A 90 -1.54 -9.96 -4.36
CA GLN A 90 -2.90 -9.50 -4.63
C GLN A 90 -2.96 -7.97 -4.80
N LEU A 91 -2.16 -7.23 -4.03
CA LEU A 91 -2.13 -5.77 -4.05
C LEU A 91 -1.34 -5.19 -5.23
N ASP A 92 -0.27 -5.85 -5.68
CA ASP A 92 0.49 -5.44 -6.87
C ASP A 92 -0.42 -5.36 -8.13
N GLY A 93 -1.58 -6.02 -8.08
CA GLY A 93 -2.64 -5.98 -9.09
C GLY A 93 -3.86 -5.11 -8.73
N THR A 94 -3.71 -3.98 -8.04
CA THR A 94 -4.87 -3.08 -7.80
C THR A 94 -4.63 -1.62 -8.18
N THR A 95 -3.53 -1.31 -8.84
CA THR A 95 -3.22 0.07 -9.22
C THR A 95 -3.81 0.39 -10.59
N ASP A 96 -4.79 1.27 -10.62
CA ASP A 96 -5.33 1.85 -11.86
C ASP A 96 -4.42 2.98 -12.35
N ILE A 97 -4.22 3.06 -13.67
CA ILE A 97 -3.54 4.18 -14.30
C ILE A 97 -4.58 5.00 -15.08
N LEU A 98 -4.63 6.30 -14.82
CA LEU A 98 -5.37 7.27 -15.62
C LEU A 98 -4.38 8.16 -16.37
N VAL A 99 -4.39 8.07 -17.70
CA VAL A 99 -3.51 8.84 -18.59
C VAL A 99 -4.32 9.90 -19.32
N ASP A 100 -3.84 11.15 -19.30
CA ASP A 100 -4.30 12.22 -20.19
C ASP A 100 -3.53 12.10 -21.52
N ASN A 101 -4.24 11.96 -22.63
CA ASN A 101 -3.65 11.80 -23.97
C ASN A 101 -3.30 13.14 -24.63
N GLY A 102 -3.66 14.28 -24.00
CA GLY A 102 -3.36 15.61 -24.50
C GLY A 102 -4.25 16.09 -25.66
N ASP A 103 -5.23 15.28 -26.07
CA ASP A 103 -6.23 15.61 -27.09
C ASP A 103 -7.65 15.73 -26.51
N GLY A 104 -7.77 15.78 -25.18
CA GLY A 104 -9.06 15.81 -24.47
C GLY A 104 -9.66 14.42 -24.22
N THR A 105 -8.97 13.34 -24.61
CA THR A 105 -9.31 11.97 -24.21
C THR A 105 -8.45 11.50 -23.03
N PHE A 106 -9.01 10.63 -22.20
CA PHE A 106 -8.34 9.97 -21.08
C PHE A 106 -8.40 8.46 -21.24
N THR A 107 -7.30 7.77 -20.96
CA THR A 107 -7.23 6.31 -20.94
C THR A 107 -7.16 5.82 -19.50
N HIS A 108 -8.18 5.07 -19.07
CA HIS A 108 -8.12 4.24 -17.87
C HIS A 108 -7.65 2.85 -18.27
N THR A 109 -6.56 2.38 -17.67
CA THR A 109 -6.11 0.99 -17.79
C THR A 109 -6.41 0.29 -16.48
N ALA A 110 -7.37 -0.64 -16.50
CA ALA A 110 -7.68 -1.50 -15.38
C ALA A 110 -6.53 -2.49 -15.13
N VAL A 111 -6.50 -3.12 -13.96
CA VAL A 111 -5.43 -4.06 -13.61
C VAL A 111 -5.30 -5.24 -14.58
N ASP A 112 -6.39 -5.73 -15.14
CA ASP A 112 -6.37 -6.83 -16.11
C ASP A 112 -5.87 -6.40 -17.50
N GLY A 113 -5.46 -5.14 -17.64
CA GLY A 113 -5.00 -4.53 -18.89
C GLY A 113 -6.14 -4.05 -19.78
N ALA A 114 -7.40 -4.16 -19.36
CA ALA A 114 -8.52 -3.61 -20.13
C ALA A 114 -8.44 -2.08 -20.13
N GLU A 115 -8.53 -1.49 -21.34
CA GLU A 115 -8.53 -0.05 -21.52
C GLU A 115 -9.95 0.48 -21.70
N VAL A 116 -10.27 1.55 -20.99
CA VAL A 116 -11.47 2.36 -21.18
C VAL A 116 -11.04 3.75 -21.58
N ILE A 117 -11.42 4.15 -22.80
CA ILE A 117 -11.16 5.49 -23.31
C ILE A 117 -12.38 6.36 -23.01
N MET A 118 -12.14 7.47 -22.31
CA MET A 118 -13.12 8.49 -22.01
C MET A 118 -12.84 9.72 -22.85
N ASP A 119 -13.76 10.06 -23.75
CA ASP A 119 -13.68 11.28 -24.56
C ASP A 119 -14.40 12.44 -23.86
N ALA A 120 -13.63 13.43 -23.39
CA ALA A 120 -14.19 14.63 -22.77
C ALA A 120 -14.56 15.71 -23.80
N ASN A 121 -14.26 15.51 -25.09
CA ASN A 121 -14.60 16.43 -26.17
C ASN A 121 -16.09 16.36 -26.51
N THR A 122 -16.92 16.84 -25.59
CA THR A 122 -18.38 16.79 -25.70
C THR A 122 -18.97 17.93 -26.52
N THR A 123 -18.17 18.81 -27.12
CA THR A 123 -18.67 19.91 -27.97
C THR A 123 -17.98 19.86 -29.32
N SER A 124 -18.77 19.97 -30.40
CA SER A 124 -18.25 20.06 -31.76
C SER A 124 -18.74 21.35 -32.43
N LEU A 125 -18.01 21.80 -33.46
CA LEU A 125 -18.34 22.97 -34.26
C LEU A 125 -18.42 22.58 -35.73
N THR A 126 -19.53 22.92 -36.38
CA THR A 126 -19.66 22.88 -37.84
C THR A 126 -19.80 24.30 -38.39
N VAL A 127 -19.21 24.55 -39.56
CA VAL A 127 -19.26 25.85 -40.23
C VAL A 127 -19.76 25.65 -41.65
N THR A 128 -20.87 26.30 -41.98
CA THR A 128 -21.46 26.29 -43.32
C THR A 128 -21.87 27.71 -43.66
N ASP A 129 -21.34 28.26 -44.76
CA ASP A 129 -21.69 29.59 -45.26
C ASP A 129 -21.70 30.70 -44.18
N GLY A 130 -20.65 30.77 -43.35
CA GLY A 130 -20.56 31.78 -42.29
C GLY A 130 -21.46 31.57 -41.07
N VAL A 131 -22.21 30.46 -41.03
CA VAL A 131 -22.99 30.02 -39.88
C VAL A 131 -22.20 28.97 -39.09
N TYR A 132 -21.90 29.30 -37.84
CA TYR A 132 -21.18 28.46 -36.88
C TYR A 132 -22.21 27.76 -35.99
N ASN A 133 -22.23 26.43 -36.01
CA ASN A 133 -23.17 25.64 -35.24
C ASN A 133 -22.42 24.76 -34.23
N PHE A 134 -22.62 25.03 -32.95
CA PHE A 134 -22.03 24.28 -31.85
C PHE A 134 -23.00 23.20 -31.41
N THR A 135 -22.57 21.94 -31.39
CA THR A 135 -23.37 20.80 -30.91
C THR A 135 -22.74 20.17 -29.68
N ASN A 136 -23.57 19.65 -28.77
CA ASN A 136 -23.10 18.85 -27.64
C ASN A 136 -22.79 17.39 -28.05
N GLY A 137 -22.33 16.57 -27.10
CA GLY A 137 -21.87 15.20 -27.35
C GLY A 137 -22.97 14.23 -27.79
N VAL A 138 -24.24 14.63 -27.69
CA VAL A 138 -25.40 13.88 -28.24
C VAL A 138 -25.91 14.48 -29.55
N GLY A 139 -25.16 15.41 -30.16
CA GLY A 139 -25.46 16.02 -31.46
C GLY A 139 -26.50 17.13 -31.45
N THR A 140 -26.97 17.57 -30.27
CA THR A 140 -27.93 18.67 -30.16
C THR A 140 -27.24 20.02 -30.33
N THR A 141 -27.75 20.88 -31.22
CA THR A 141 -27.29 22.27 -31.32
C THR A 141 -27.55 23.01 -30.00
N ILE A 142 -26.50 23.55 -29.42
CA ILE A 142 -26.55 24.33 -28.18
C ILE A 142 -26.31 25.82 -28.42
N ALA A 143 -25.66 26.18 -29.53
CA ALA A 143 -25.49 27.56 -29.95
C ALA A 143 -25.31 27.67 -31.47
N THR A 144 -25.80 28.76 -32.04
CA THR A 144 -25.58 29.12 -33.44
C THR A 144 -25.16 30.58 -33.51
N ILE A 145 -24.09 30.86 -34.27
CA ILE A 145 -23.63 32.22 -34.57
C ILE A 145 -23.65 32.39 -36.09
N ASP A 146 -24.50 33.29 -36.58
CA ASP A 146 -24.56 33.63 -38.01
C ASP A 146 -23.83 34.96 -38.25
N THR A 147 -22.77 34.91 -39.06
CA THR A 147 -21.94 36.08 -39.39
C THR A 147 -22.32 36.72 -40.73
N ASN A 148 -23.35 36.23 -41.40
CA ASN A 148 -23.76 36.75 -42.70
C ASN A 148 -24.32 38.18 -42.60
N ALA A 149 -24.09 38.96 -43.66
CA ALA A 149 -24.63 40.32 -43.77
C ALA A 149 -26.17 40.33 -43.67
N SER A 150 -26.82 39.30 -44.22
CA SER A 150 -28.27 39.10 -44.11
C SER A 150 -28.76 38.84 -42.69
N ALA A 151 -27.94 38.26 -41.83
CA ALA A 151 -28.28 37.95 -40.44
C ALA A 151 -28.04 39.12 -39.48
N SER A 152 -27.18 40.07 -39.87
CA SER A 152 -26.81 41.25 -39.07
C SER A 152 -27.77 42.44 -39.25
N GLY A 153 -28.91 42.24 -39.93
CA GLY A 153 -29.87 43.31 -40.24
C GLY A 153 -29.33 44.36 -41.22
N TYR A 154 -28.15 44.11 -41.81
CA TYR A 154 -27.52 44.98 -42.79
C TYR A 154 -28.12 44.68 -44.17
N ASP A 155 -29.38 45.08 -44.37
CA ASP A 155 -29.94 45.12 -45.72
C ASP A 155 -29.33 46.35 -46.43
N GLY A 156 -28.69 46.14 -47.58
CA GLY A 156 -28.07 47.22 -48.35
C GLY A 156 -29.09 48.20 -48.97
N SER A 157 -30.37 48.18 -48.60
CA SER A 157 -31.42 49.04 -49.16
C SER A 157 -31.33 50.49 -48.69
N THR A 158 -30.64 50.75 -47.56
CA THR A 158 -30.34 52.12 -47.10
C THR A 158 -29.02 52.68 -47.63
N ARG A 159 -28.38 52.03 -48.62
CA ARG A 159 -27.30 52.70 -49.37
C ARG A 159 -27.92 53.86 -50.14
N TRP A 160 -27.86 55.04 -49.55
CA TRP A 160 -28.04 56.32 -50.23
C TRP A 160 -27.07 56.36 -51.41
N LEU A 161 -27.58 55.99 -52.59
CA LEU A 161 -26.89 56.26 -53.84
C LEU A 161 -26.89 57.78 -54.00
N PHE A 162 -25.89 58.46 -53.45
CA PHE A 162 -25.61 59.84 -53.75
C PHE A 162 -25.24 59.91 -55.24
N LYS A 163 -26.24 60.13 -56.10
CA LYS A 163 -26.00 60.57 -57.46
C LYS A 163 -25.47 61.99 -57.37
N TRP A 164 -24.14 62.12 -57.41
CA TRP A 164 -23.53 63.38 -57.80
C TRP A 164 -23.94 63.64 -59.24
N SER A 165 -24.93 64.52 -59.43
CA SER A 165 -25.14 65.15 -60.72
C SER A 165 -24.11 66.26 -60.82
N PHE A 166 -23.03 66.04 -61.58
CA PHE A 166 -22.25 67.16 -62.07
C PHE A 166 -23.15 67.88 -63.08
N ASN A 167 -23.61 69.07 -62.71
CA ASN A 167 -24.28 69.96 -63.64
C ASN A 167 -23.19 70.84 -64.26
N ASP A 168 -22.86 70.48 -65.51
CA ASP A 168 -21.91 71.11 -66.44
C ASP A 168 -20.42 71.17 -66.05
#